data_AF-S6GFZ1-F1
#
_entry.id   AF-S6GFZ1-F1
#
_cell.length_a   1.000
_cell.length_b   1.000
_cell.length_c   1.000
_cell.angle_alpha   90.00
_cell.angle_beta   90.00
_cell.angle_gamma   90.00
#
_symmetry.space_group_name_H-M   'P 1'
#
loop_
_entity.id
_entity.type
_entity.pdbx_description
1 polymer ?
#
loop_
_entity_poly.entity_id
_entity_poly.type
_entity_poly.pdbx_seq_one_letter_code
_entity_poly.pdbx_strand_id
1 'polypeptide(L)'
;MNLIFGKLKIGQKFILSFLAIGVIPATIIGLVSLNQANQGMESLSFNSLEAVREIKKAQLDQYFKDRRSDMNVLVSVAGALKLQALEKLKAVREIKKAAVENYFHQTALQVQSFTESSTTKNALVEFRDNFNLIKFVNKLDDATVAKMRSDLSGFYHKDVSKYFTEKIGVDSTAAINQYLAVLDDEAVVAQYYYLLKNKAPMGSKAKLNRGSDKSKYSKAHYKIHPGIRNFQEKFGYQDIIMIESRKNRVIYSVKKNIDYGTDLLKGPLAESPLAKIYQKALKAGRKESYLSSDFEIYYPSINSPQMFIAAPMRHYGGVIGVVVFQVNIEQINAVMSERVGLGETGETYLVGSDHKMRSDSSSGANRTVQASLSNAEDSRAESPAIDLALAGETGSGIITNYLNKPVLSAWVPLVIGGHKWALLAEIDVSEALSPVDEFGTAFYEHYAQQYGYPDLYLINSNGYVFFPCQRAVI
;
A
#
# COMPACT_ATOMS: atom_id res chain seq x y z
N MET A 1 -28.52 -68.29 -83.42
CA MET A 1 -29.68 -67.56 -84.00
C MET A 1 -30.32 -68.25 -85.22
N ASN A 2 -30.03 -69.53 -85.51
CA ASN A 2 -30.57 -70.22 -86.70
C ASN A 2 -31.68 -71.24 -86.42
N LEU A 3 -31.99 -71.56 -85.15
CA LEU A 3 -32.95 -72.63 -84.83
C LEU A 3 -34.41 -72.15 -84.67
N ILE A 4 -34.66 -70.83 -84.58
CA ILE A 4 -36.01 -70.27 -84.38
C ILE A 4 -36.63 -69.77 -85.72
N PHE A 5 -35.81 -69.43 -86.72
CA PHE A 5 -36.27 -68.83 -87.98
C PHE A 5 -36.83 -69.82 -89.01
N GLY A 6 -36.60 -71.13 -88.84
CA GLY A 6 -36.98 -72.15 -89.83
C GLY A 6 -38.48 -72.44 -89.95
N LYS A 7 -39.28 -72.17 -88.91
CA LYS A 7 -40.71 -72.53 -88.84
C LYS A 7 -41.69 -71.35 -89.04
N LEU A 8 -41.21 -70.16 -89.39
CA LEU A 8 -42.02 -68.94 -89.51
C LEU A 8 -42.51 -68.71 -90.96
N LYS A 9 -43.78 -68.28 -91.12
CA LYS A 9 -44.38 -67.91 -92.42
C LYS A 9 -43.64 -66.71 -93.05
N ILE A 10 -43.60 -66.60 -94.38
CA ILE A 10 -42.79 -65.58 -95.10
C ILE A 10 -43.04 -64.14 -94.60
N GLY A 11 -44.30 -63.80 -94.27
CA GLY A 11 -44.67 -62.50 -93.71
C GLY A 11 -44.07 -62.23 -92.33
N GLN A 12 -43.95 -63.26 -91.48
CA GLN A 12 -43.32 -63.14 -90.15
C GLN A 12 -41.80 -62.92 -90.26
N LYS A 13 -41.14 -63.50 -91.28
CA LYS A 13 -39.70 -63.26 -91.54
C LYS A 13 -39.45 -61.82 -91.95
N PHE A 14 -40.26 -61.23 -92.85
CA PHE A 14 -40.16 -59.82 -93.21
C PHE A 14 -40.41 -58.89 -92.02
N ILE A 15 -41.45 -59.17 -91.22
CA ILE A 15 -41.75 -58.40 -90.00
C ILE A 15 -40.57 -58.43 -89.02
N LEU A 16 -39.98 -59.59 -88.76
CA LEU A 16 -38.80 -59.72 -87.88
C LEU A 16 -37.57 -58.99 -88.41
N SER A 17 -37.31 -59.02 -89.72
CA SER A 17 -36.18 -58.31 -90.34
C SER A 17 -36.36 -56.79 -90.28
N PHE A 18 -37.55 -56.28 -90.58
CA PHE A 18 -37.88 -54.84 -90.45
C PHE A 18 -37.85 -54.39 -88.99
N LEU A 19 -38.33 -55.23 -88.05
CA LEU A 19 -38.24 -54.97 -86.61
C LEU A 19 -36.77 -54.92 -86.15
N ALA A 20 -35.92 -55.84 -86.62
CA ALA A 20 -34.49 -55.85 -86.28
C ALA A 20 -33.76 -54.60 -86.77
N ILE A 21 -34.07 -54.11 -87.97
CA ILE A 21 -33.48 -52.88 -88.55
C ILE A 21 -33.89 -51.62 -87.75
N GLY A 22 -35.09 -51.58 -87.17
CA GLY A 22 -35.50 -50.47 -86.30
C GLY A 22 -34.98 -50.59 -84.88
N VAL A 23 -35.11 -51.78 -84.27
CA VAL A 23 -34.87 -52.01 -82.84
C VAL A 23 -33.37 -52.10 -82.52
N ILE A 24 -32.55 -52.76 -83.35
CA ILE A 24 -31.12 -52.94 -83.04
C ILE A 24 -30.37 -51.59 -83.00
N PRO A 25 -30.46 -50.71 -84.02
CA PRO A 25 -29.80 -49.41 -83.99
C PRO A 25 -30.34 -48.52 -82.87
N ALA A 26 -31.66 -48.55 -82.62
CA ALA A 26 -32.27 -47.81 -81.51
C ALA A 26 -31.75 -48.28 -80.14
N THR A 27 -31.54 -49.60 -79.98
CA THR A 27 -30.97 -50.18 -78.74
C THR A 27 -29.48 -49.81 -78.58
N ILE A 28 -28.71 -49.84 -79.67
CA ILE A 28 -27.29 -49.42 -79.66
C ILE A 28 -27.16 -47.94 -79.33
N ILE A 29 -27.93 -47.08 -79.99
CA ILE A 29 -27.98 -45.64 -79.71
C ILE A 29 -28.42 -45.41 -78.26
N GLY A 30 -29.43 -46.14 -77.79
CA GLY A 30 -29.89 -46.09 -76.40
C GLY A 30 -28.80 -46.47 -75.39
N LEU A 31 -28.06 -47.55 -75.64
CA LEU A 31 -26.96 -48.01 -74.77
C LEU A 31 -25.76 -47.06 -74.78
N VAL A 32 -25.36 -46.56 -75.95
CA VAL A 32 -24.28 -45.57 -76.08
C VAL A 32 -24.69 -44.27 -75.39
N SER A 33 -25.92 -43.80 -75.63
CA SER A 33 -26.46 -42.60 -74.99
C SER A 33 -26.56 -42.77 -73.46
N LEU A 34 -26.99 -43.93 -72.96
CA LEU A 34 -26.99 -44.25 -71.53
C LEU A 34 -25.58 -44.25 -70.94
N ASN A 35 -24.61 -44.85 -71.63
CA ASN A 35 -23.22 -44.88 -71.14
C ASN A 35 -22.59 -43.48 -71.14
N GLN A 36 -22.87 -42.67 -72.17
CA GLN A 36 -22.39 -41.31 -72.30
C GLN A 36 -23.06 -40.37 -71.28
N ALA A 37 -24.35 -40.57 -70.99
CA ALA A 37 -25.07 -39.91 -69.90
C ALA A 37 -24.50 -40.29 -68.53
N ASN A 38 -24.20 -41.58 -68.29
CA ASN A 38 -23.59 -42.04 -67.05
C ASN A 38 -22.20 -41.44 -66.82
N GLN A 39 -21.33 -41.44 -67.83
CA GLN A 39 -20.00 -40.79 -67.77
C GLN A 39 -20.11 -39.27 -67.57
N GLY A 40 -21.11 -38.63 -68.19
CA GLY A 40 -21.41 -37.22 -67.99
C GLY A 40 -21.87 -36.92 -66.56
N MET A 41 -22.75 -37.74 -65.98
CA MET A 41 -23.22 -37.61 -64.59
C MET A 41 -22.09 -37.84 -63.58
N GLU A 42 -21.20 -38.80 -63.85
CA GLU A 42 -20.01 -39.06 -63.03
C GLU A 42 -19.06 -37.86 -63.05
N SER A 43 -18.71 -37.35 -64.23
CA SER A 43 -17.88 -36.15 -64.39
C SER A 43 -18.51 -34.92 -63.72
N LEU A 44 -19.83 -34.72 -63.88
CA LEU A 44 -20.57 -33.64 -63.19
C LEU A 44 -20.51 -33.80 -61.66
N SER A 45 -20.63 -35.03 -61.15
CA SER A 45 -20.52 -35.31 -59.71
C SER A 45 -19.12 -35.01 -59.17
N PHE A 46 -18.07 -35.44 -59.88
CA PHE A 46 -16.67 -35.13 -59.53
C PHE A 46 -16.37 -33.63 -59.57
N ASN A 47 -16.78 -32.94 -60.64
CA ASN A 47 -16.61 -31.49 -60.76
C ASN A 47 -17.37 -30.74 -59.65
N SER A 48 -18.56 -31.23 -59.26
CA SER A 48 -19.32 -30.68 -58.13
C SER A 48 -18.59 -30.86 -56.80
N LEU A 49 -18.04 -32.06 -56.54
CA LEU A 49 -17.23 -32.32 -55.35
C LEU A 49 -15.96 -31.49 -55.31
N GLU A 50 -15.30 -31.28 -56.45
CA GLU A 50 -14.13 -30.40 -56.56
C GLU A 50 -14.50 -28.94 -56.28
N ALA A 51 -15.60 -28.45 -56.84
CA ALA A 51 -16.10 -27.11 -56.55
C ALA A 51 -16.42 -26.94 -55.06
N VAL A 52 -17.09 -27.92 -54.45
CA VAL A 52 -17.36 -27.92 -52.99
C VAL A 52 -16.06 -27.95 -52.20
N ARG A 53 -15.06 -28.75 -52.61
CA ARG A 53 -13.74 -28.81 -51.97
C ARG A 53 -13.04 -27.46 -52.01
N GLU A 54 -12.98 -26.81 -53.17
CA GLU A 54 -12.33 -25.50 -53.32
C GLU A 54 -13.08 -24.40 -52.55
N ILE A 55 -14.42 -24.42 -52.56
CA ILE A 55 -15.23 -23.50 -51.74
C ILE A 55 -14.94 -23.73 -50.24
N LYS A 56 -14.93 -24.98 -49.78
CA LYS A 56 -14.65 -25.32 -48.38
C LYS A 56 -13.23 -24.96 -47.97
N LYS A 57 -12.26 -25.16 -48.86
CA LYS A 57 -10.86 -24.72 -48.67
C LYS A 57 -10.79 -23.20 -48.53
N ALA A 58 -11.38 -22.44 -49.45
CA ALA A 58 -11.41 -20.98 -49.38
C ALA A 58 -12.10 -20.47 -48.11
N GLN A 59 -13.21 -21.11 -47.69
CA GLN A 59 -13.90 -20.82 -46.43
C GLN A 59 -12.99 -21.06 -45.21
N LEU A 60 -12.23 -22.17 -45.21
CA LEU A 60 -11.31 -22.51 -44.12
C LEU A 60 -10.11 -21.53 -44.07
N ASP A 61 -9.52 -21.21 -45.21
CA ASP A 61 -8.41 -20.27 -45.32
C ASP A 61 -8.83 -18.87 -44.84
N GLN A 62 -10.02 -18.41 -45.26
CA GLN A 62 -10.57 -17.13 -44.82
C GLN A 62 -10.86 -17.15 -43.31
N TYR A 63 -11.45 -18.23 -42.78
CA TYR A 63 -11.68 -18.39 -41.35
C TYR A 63 -10.40 -18.24 -40.54
N PHE A 64 -9.31 -18.95 -40.90
CA PHE A 64 -8.03 -18.83 -40.18
C PHE A 64 -7.38 -17.46 -40.33
N LYS A 65 -7.56 -16.81 -41.47
CA LYS A 65 -7.07 -15.44 -41.70
C LYS A 65 -7.78 -14.44 -40.78
N ASP A 66 -9.10 -14.54 -40.67
CA ASP A 66 -9.91 -13.69 -39.79
C ASP A 66 -9.55 -13.93 -38.32
N ARG A 67 -9.42 -15.20 -37.90
CA ARG A 67 -8.97 -15.55 -36.53
C ARG A 67 -7.59 -14.98 -36.20
N ARG A 68 -6.66 -14.97 -37.15
CA ARG A 68 -5.34 -14.34 -36.96
C ARG A 68 -5.45 -12.82 -36.84
N SER A 69 -6.32 -12.20 -37.62
CA SER A 69 -6.57 -10.76 -37.55
C SER A 69 -7.18 -10.37 -36.19
N ASP A 70 -8.20 -11.10 -35.74
CA ASP A 70 -8.83 -10.92 -34.43
C ASP A 70 -7.80 -11.01 -33.29
N MET A 71 -6.94 -12.03 -33.33
CA MET A 71 -5.85 -12.21 -32.36
C MET A 71 -4.90 -11.01 -32.34
N ASN A 72 -4.50 -10.48 -33.51
CA ASN A 72 -3.63 -9.31 -33.58
C ASN A 72 -4.29 -8.07 -32.95
N VAL A 73 -5.60 -7.89 -33.14
CA VAL A 73 -6.36 -6.80 -32.51
C VAL A 73 -6.36 -6.97 -30.98
N LEU A 74 -6.69 -8.16 -30.47
CA LEU A 74 -6.71 -8.43 -29.03
C LEU A 74 -5.34 -8.22 -28.37
N VAL A 75 -4.26 -8.68 -28.99
CA VAL A 75 -2.89 -8.48 -28.51
C VAL A 75 -2.54 -6.99 -28.48
N SER A 76 -2.92 -6.24 -29.51
CA SER A 76 -2.71 -4.78 -29.56
C SER A 76 -3.47 -4.06 -28.45
N VAL A 77 -4.74 -4.40 -28.23
CA VAL A 77 -5.57 -3.81 -27.17
C VAL A 77 -5.01 -4.12 -25.79
N ALA A 78 -4.68 -5.38 -25.50
CA ALA A 78 -4.09 -5.77 -24.23
C ALA A 78 -2.74 -5.05 -23.97
N GLY A 79 -1.92 -4.91 -25.01
CA GLY A 79 -0.66 -4.16 -24.94
C GLY A 79 -0.88 -2.67 -24.65
N ALA A 80 -1.87 -2.05 -25.30
CA ALA A 80 -2.22 -0.64 -25.07
C ALA A 80 -2.77 -0.41 -23.66
N LEU A 81 -3.68 -1.26 -23.19
CA LEU A 81 -4.24 -1.20 -21.82
C LEU A 81 -3.16 -1.36 -20.76
N LYS A 82 -2.25 -2.33 -20.94
CA LYS A 82 -1.09 -2.52 -20.07
C LYS A 82 -0.23 -1.26 -20.00
N LEU A 83 0.12 -0.69 -21.16
CA LEU A 83 0.97 0.50 -21.22
C LEU A 83 0.28 1.68 -20.53
N GLN A 84 -0.99 1.92 -20.82
CA GLN A 84 -1.78 2.99 -20.21
C GLN A 84 -1.86 2.84 -18.69
N ALA A 85 -2.13 1.64 -18.19
CA ALA A 85 -2.20 1.36 -16.75
C ALA A 85 -0.84 1.59 -16.07
N LEU A 86 0.27 1.13 -16.66
CA LEU A 86 1.61 1.35 -16.10
C LEU A 86 1.98 2.84 -16.07
N GLU A 87 1.68 3.61 -17.13
CA GLU A 87 1.93 5.06 -17.13
C GLU A 87 1.09 5.80 -16.09
N LYS A 88 -0.16 5.39 -15.90
CA LYS A 88 -1.03 5.92 -14.84
C LYS A 88 -0.49 5.62 -13.44
N LEU A 89 -0.03 4.39 -13.18
CA LEU A 89 0.59 4.02 -11.90
C LEU A 89 1.89 4.79 -11.64
N LYS A 90 2.74 4.96 -12.67
CA LYS A 90 3.95 5.80 -12.56
C LYS A 90 3.61 7.23 -12.17
N ALA A 91 2.58 7.82 -12.79
CA ALA A 91 2.14 9.17 -12.45
C ALA A 91 1.65 9.26 -10.99
N VAL A 92 0.79 8.32 -10.56
CA VAL A 92 0.34 8.28 -9.16
C VAL A 92 1.53 8.11 -8.21
N ARG A 93 2.44 7.17 -8.50
CA ARG A 93 3.66 6.93 -7.72
C ARG A 93 4.49 8.21 -7.55
N GLU A 94 4.73 8.96 -8.63
CA GLU A 94 5.49 10.24 -8.54
C GLU A 94 4.76 11.28 -7.69
N ILE A 95 3.44 11.39 -7.81
CA ILE A 95 2.63 12.30 -6.99
C ILE A 95 2.73 11.92 -5.51
N LYS A 96 2.57 10.63 -5.18
CA LYS A 96 2.69 10.14 -3.79
C LYS A 96 4.10 10.35 -3.24
N LYS A 97 5.13 10.06 -4.04
CA LYS A 97 6.53 10.30 -3.68
C LYS A 97 6.75 11.76 -3.31
N ALA A 98 6.37 12.68 -4.19
CA ALA A 98 6.54 14.12 -3.97
C ALA A 98 5.76 14.60 -2.73
N ALA A 99 4.54 14.09 -2.51
CA ALA A 99 3.75 14.43 -1.34
C ALA A 99 4.41 13.98 -0.02
N VAL A 100 4.92 12.74 0.03
CA VAL A 100 5.61 12.21 1.22
C VAL A 100 6.94 12.94 1.45
N GLU A 101 7.74 13.17 0.40
CA GLU A 101 8.99 13.94 0.51
C GLU A 101 8.73 15.36 1.02
N ASN A 102 7.73 16.05 0.46
CA ASN A 102 7.36 17.39 0.89
C ASN A 102 6.89 17.41 2.35
N TYR A 103 6.09 16.43 2.78
CA TYR A 103 5.65 16.35 4.18
C TYR A 103 6.83 16.32 5.17
N PHE A 104 7.80 15.44 4.92
CA PHE A 104 8.98 15.32 5.77
C PHE A 104 9.89 16.54 5.67
N HIS A 105 10.04 17.10 4.46
CA HIS A 105 10.82 18.31 4.24
C HIS A 105 10.23 19.51 5.01
N GLN A 106 8.92 19.73 4.92
CA GLN A 106 8.25 20.80 5.68
C GLN A 106 8.38 20.59 7.19
N THR A 107 8.21 19.35 7.67
CA THR A 107 8.37 19.05 9.10
C THR A 107 9.78 19.35 9.60
N ALA A 108 10.81 19.03 8.79
CA ALA A 108 12.19 19.37 9.09
C ALA A 108 12.42 20.89 9.16
N LEU A 109 11.95 21.64 8.16
CA LEU A 109 12.03 23.11 8.14
C LEU A 109 11.32 23.74 9.34
N GLN A 110 10.16 23.18 9.72
CA GLN A 110 9.36 23.65 10.84
C GLN A 110 10.07 23.40 12.18
N VAL A 111 10.65 22.23 12.42
CA VAL A 111 11.39 21.96 13.67
C VAL A 111 12.66 22.81 13.76
N GLN A 112 13.38 23.00 12.65
CA GLN A 112 14.54 23.89 12.60
C GLN A 112 14.15 25.34 12.95
N SER A 113 13.17 25.89 12.24
CA SER A 113 12.67 27.25 12.48
C SER A 113 12.19 27.42 13.93
N PHE A 114 11.52 26.40 14.47
CA PHE A 114 11.06 26.37 15.85
C PHE A 114 12.24 26.41 16.83
N THR A 115 13.34 25.69 16.59
CA THR A 115 14.55 25.75 17.44
C THR A 115 15.34 27.03 17.29
N GLU A 116 15.30 27.71 16.15
CA GLU A 116 16.05 28.92 15.88
C GLU A 116 15.42 30.17 16.52
N SER A 117 14.09 30.14 16.67
CA SER A 117 13.31 31.20 17.33
C SER A 117 13.81 31.54 18.73
N SER A 118 14.05 32.83 18.98
CA SER A 118 14.47 33.35 20.28
C SER A 118 13.45 33.05 21.38
N THR A 119 12.15 33.11 21.05
CA THR A 119 11.07 32.76 21.97
C THR A 119 11.16 31.31 22.42
N THR A 120 11.41 30.37 21.51
CA THR A 120 11.54 28.95 21.85
C THR A 120 12.80 28.67 22.64
N LYS A 121 13.92 29.31 22.28
CA LYS A 121 15.18 29.20 23.06
C LYS A 121 14.99 29.68 24.49
N ASN A 122 14.36 30.83 24.66
CA ASN A 122 14.03 31.38 25.97
C ASN A 122 13.06 30.45 26.74
N ALA A 123 12.07 29.88 26.05
CA ALA A 123 11.15 28.91 26.64
C ALA A 123 11.88 27.66 27.14
N LEU A 124 12.81 27.08 26.36
CA LEU A 124 13.58 25.92 26.78
C LEU A 124 14.42 26.22 28.02
N VAL A 125 15.09 27.38 28.06
CA VAL A 125 15.86 27.83 29.23
C VAL A 125 14.95 28.05 30.44
N GLU A 126 13.83 28.75 30.26
CA GLU A 126 12.87 29.05 31.33
C GLU A 126 12.23 27.77 31.88
N PHE A 127 11.88 26.81 31.03
CA PHE A 127 11.39 25.51 31.46
C PHE A 127 12.47 24.73 32.20
N ARG A 128 13.69 24.60 31.65
CA ARG A 128 14.80 23.87 32.29
C ARG A 128 15.10 24.40 33.70
N ASP A 129 15.28 25.71 33.82
CA ASP A 129 15.72 26.32 35.07
C ASP A 129 14.61 26.25 36.12
N ASN A 130 13.36 26.48 35.72
CA ASN A 130 12.23 26.41 36.65
C ASN A 130 11.80 24.97 37.00
N PHE A 131 12.02 24.00 36.10
CA PHE A 131 11.75 22.58 36.39
C PHE A 131 12.69 22.10 37.49
N ASN A 132 13.99 22.42 37.42
CA ASN A 132 14.97 22.08 38.45
C ASN A 132 14.69 22.75 39.81
N LEU A 133 13.90 23.82 39.84
CA LEU A 133 13.55 24.54 41.06
C LEU A 133 12.13 24.23 41.55
N ILE A 134 11.42 23.28 40.93
CA ILE A 134 9.99 23.06 41.18
C ILE A 134 9.71 22.62 42.64
N LYS A 135 10.56 21.76 43.21
CA LYS A 135 10.51 21.34 44.63
C LYS A 135 10.78 22.51 45.56
N PHE A 136 11.88 23.22 45.32
CA PHE A 136 12.33 24.35 46.13
C PHE A 136 11.32 25.51 46.15
N VAL A 137 10.83 25.95 44.99
CA VAL A 137 9.90 27.09 44.88
C VAL A 137 8.54 26.78 45.52
N ASN A 138 8.09 25.52 45.44
CA ASN A 138 6.88 25.09 46.13
C ASN A 138 7.10 24.83 47.64
N LYS A 139 8.33 25.00 48.15
CA LYS A 139 8.70 24.76 49.56
C LYS A 139 8.33 23.34 50.03
N LEU A 140 8.55 22.35 49.16
CA LEU A 140 8.23 20.96 49.46
C LEU A 140 9.40 20.28 50.18
N ASP A 141 9.15 19.75 51.37
CA ASP A 141 10.09 18.91 52.10
C ASP A 141 10.07 17.46 51.58
N ASP A 142 11.05 16.67 52.02
CA ASP A 142 11.22 15.29 51.56
C ASP A 142 10.02 14.40 51.93
N ALA A 143 9.41 14.64 53.09
CA ALA A 143 8.21 13.92 53.53
C ALA A 143 7.01 14.19 52.60
N THR A 144 6.82 15.45 52.20
CA THR A 144 5.78 15.83 51.25
C THR A 144 6.04 15.23 49.88
N VAL A 145 7.29 15.26 49.39
CA VAL A 145 7.63 14.64 48.10
C VAL A 145 7.46 13.12 48.14
N ALA A 146 7.82 12.46 49.23
CA ALA A 146 7.58 11.02 49.42
C ALA A 146 6.08 10.69 49.38
N LYS A 147 5.23 11.52 49.99
CA LYS A 147 3.77 11.38 49.88
C LYS A 147 3.29 11.59 48.44
N MET A 148 3.78 12.61 47.74
CA MET A 148 3.45 12.84 46.32
C MET A 148 3.88 11.67 45.44
N ARG A 149 5.02 11.04 45.73
CA ARG A 149 5.50 9.83 45.04
C ARG A 149 4.55 8.64 45.27
N SER A 150 4.06 8.46 46.49
CA SER A 150 3.07 7.43 46.83
C SER A 150 1.74 7.67 46.09
N ASP A 151 1.21 8.90 46.16
CA ASP A 151 -0.01 9.29 45.45
C ASP A 151 0.14 9.09 43.94
N LEU A 152 1.29 9.48 43.37
CA LEU A 152 1.61 9.31 41.96
C LEU A 152 1.68 7.82 41.58
N SER A 153 2.34 7.00 42.40
CA SER A 153 2.37 5.55 42.20
C SER A 153 0.96 4.95 42.19
N GLY A 154 0.09 5.35 43.12
CA GLY A 154 -1.31 4.92 43.14
C GLY A 154 -2.08 5.31 41.87
N PHE A 155 -1.89 6.54 41.38
CA PHE A 155 -2.44 7.00 40.10
C PHE A 155 -1.91 6.19 38.92
N TYR A 156 -0.61 5.87 38.89
CA TYR A 156 -0.05 5.05 37.82
C TYR A 156 -0.64 3.65 37.80
N HIS A 157 -0.71 2.97 38.95
CA HIS A 157 -1.27 1.62 39.05
C HIS A 157 -2.78 1.57 38.73
N LYS A 158 -3.52 2.64 39.03
CA LYS A 158 -4.97 2.68 38.82
C LYS A 158 -5.37 3.22 37.46
N ASP A 159 -4.90 4.41 37.10
CA ASP A 159 -5.40 5.17 35.95
C ASP A 159 -4.50 4.97 34.72
N VAL A 160 -3.17 5.00 34.89
CA VAL A 160 -2.23 4.81 33.76
C VAL A 160 -2.20 3.37 33.31
N SER A 161 -2.04 2.40 34.23
CA SER A 161 -2.05 0.97 33.90
C SER A 161 -3.36 0.58 33.25
N LYS A 162 -4.50 1.04 33.77
CA LYS A 162 -5.80 0.79 33.14
C LYS A 162 -5.86 1.33 31.71
N TYR A 163 -5.48 2.59 31.52
CA TYR A 163 -5.48 3.21 30.18
C TYR A 163 -4.57 2.48 29.19
N PHE A 164 -3.38 2.06 29.63
CA PHE A 164 -2.42 1.33 28.79
C PHE A 164 -2.91 -0.09 28.50
N THR A 165 -3.35 -0.84 29.52
CA THR A 165 -3.87 -2.20 29.35
C THR A 165 -5.10 -2.23 28.43
N GLU A 166 -6.03 -1.27 28.56
CA GLU A 166 -7.20 -1.15 27.67
C GLU A 166 -6.84 -0.88 26.21
N LYS A 167 -5.73 -0.18 25.95
CA LYS A 167 -5.33 0.23 24.60
C LYS A 167 -4.32 -0.72 23.94
N ILE A 168 -3.43 -1.33 24.72
CA ILE A 168 -2.42 -2.27 24.24
C ILE A 168 -2.99 -3.70 24.23
N GLY A 169 -3.93 -4.01 25.12
CA GLY A 169 -4.51 -5.35 25.25
C GLY A 169 -3.71 -6.32 26.12
N VAL A 170 -2.67 -5.86 26.82
CA VAL A 170 -1.86 -6.67 27.75
C VAL A 170 -1.59 -5.92 29.05
N ASP A 171 -1.39 -6.66 30.15
CA ASP A 171 -1.09 -6.05 31.45
C ASP A 171 0.19 -5.20 31.37
N SER A 172 0.04 -3.92 31.69
CA SER A 172 1.09 -2.92 31.64
C SER A 172 1.76 -2.64 32.98
N THR A 173 1.34 -3.32 34.06
CA THR A 173 1.77 -3.03 35.44
C THR A 173 3.28 -3.15 35.65
N ALA A 174 3.89 -4.26 35.19
CA ALA A 174 5.32 -4.49 35.36
C ALA A 174 6.17 -3.45 34.61
N ALA A 175 5.79 -3.10 33.39
CA ALA A 175 6.45 -2.07 32.60
C ALA A 175 6.34 -0.70 33.27
N ILE A 176 5.15 -0.32 33.73
CA ILE A 176 4.90 0.95 34.43
C ILE A 176 5.76 1.11 35.69
N ASN A 177 5.96 0.03 36.44
CA ASN A 177 6.83 0.06 37.62
C ASN A 177 8.28 0.44 37.29
N GLN A 178 8.79 0.05 36.12
CA GLN A 178 10.11 0.44 35.66
C GLN A 178 10.21 1.94 35.37
N TYR A 179 9.15 2.57 34.86
CA TYR A 179 9.09 4.02 34.66
C TYR A 179 9.03 4.78 35.98
N LEU A 180 8.24 4.31 36.94
CA LEU A 180 8.13 4.92 38.27
C LEU A 180 9.45 4.86 39.05
N ALA A 181 10.19 3.76 38.94
CA ALA A 181 11.40 3.50 39.71
C ALA A 181 12.53 4.52 39.44
N VAL A 182 12.54 5.17 38.27
CA VAL A 182 13.62 6.08 37.86
C VAL A 182 13.28 7.57 37.98
N LEU A 183 12.08 7.91 38.48
CA LEU A 183 11.68 9.31 38.67
C LEU A 183 12.47 9.94 39.82
N ASP A 184 13.14 11.06 39.55
CA ASP A 184 13.67 11.92 40.62
C ASP A 184 12.58 12.80 41.23
N ASP A 185 12.93 13.55 42.27
CA ASP A 185 11.97 14.34 43.04
C ASP A 185 11.31 15.44 42.20
N GLU A 186 12.07 16.14 41.36
CA GLU A 186 11.50 17.16 40.46
C GLU A 186 10.56 16.52 39.43
N ALA A 187 10.89 15.34 38.90
CA ALA A 187 10.01 14.59 38.01
C ALA A 187 8.71 14.18 38.69
N VAL A 188 8.77 13.68 39.93
CA VAL A 188 7.58 13.35 40.74
C VAL A 188 6.70 14.58 40.93
N VAL A 189 7.29 15.71 41.33
CA VAL A 189 6.53 16.95 41.55
C VAL A 189 5.88 17.44 40.26
N ALA A 190 6.61 17.43 39.14
CA ALA A 190 6.07 17.85 37.85
C ALA A 190 4.95 16.93 37.37
N GLN A 191 5.13 15.61 37.41
CA GLN A 191 4.11 14.66 37.02
C GLN A 191 2.89 14.68 37.96
N TYR A 192 3.09 14.92 39.26
CA TYR A 192 1.98 15.08 40.20
C TYR A 192 1.06 16.23 39.79
N TYR A 193 1.61 17.39 39.42
CA TYR A 193 0.78 18.55 39.04
C TYR A 193 0.21 18.46 37.62
N TYR A 194 0.92 17.84 36.68
CA TYR A 194 0.55 17.83 35.26
C TYR A 194 -0.15 16.55 34.77
N LEU A 195 0.05 15.42 35.46
CA LEU A 195 -0.63 14.15 35.18
C LEU A 195 -1.72 13.89 36.22
N LEU A 196 -1.36 13.77 37.50
CA LEU A 196 -2.30 13.35 38.55
C LEU A 196 -3.34 14.43 38.88
N LYS A 197 -2.91 15.67 39.19
CA LYS A 197 -3.82 16.79 39.51
C LYS A 197 -4.55 17.35 38.29
N ASN A 198 -4.14 16.95 37.10
CA ASN A 198 -4.81 17.32 35.86
C ASN A 198 -6.09 16.51 35.68
N LYS A 199 -7.24 17.18 35.84
CA LYS A 199 -8.57 16.56 35.75
C LYS A 199 -8.92 16.04 34.34
N ALA A 200 -8.19 16.43 33.30
CA ALA A 200 -8.39 15.86 31.98
C ALA A 200 -8.02 14.37 31.97
N PRO A 201 -8.73 13.51 31.21
CA PRO A 201 -8.39 12.09 31.12
C PRO A 201 -7.02 11.87 30.46
N MET A 202 -6.46 10.66 30.61
CA MET A 202 -5.27 10.25 29.86
C MET A 202 -5.48 10.41 28.35
N GLY A 203 -4.44 10.81 27.63
CA GLY A 203 -4.52 11.22 26.22
C GLY A 203 -5.03 12.64 25.98
N SER A 204 -5.57 13.34 26.99
CA SER A 204 -6.05 14.73 26.89
C SER A 204 -5.35 15.71 27.84
N LYS A 205 -4.22 15.33 28.41
CA LYS A 205 -3.51 16.13 29.42
C LYS A 205 -3.00 17.48 28.86
N ALA A 206 -2.83 17.59 27.55
CA ALA A 206 -2.51 18.82 26.83
C ALA A 206 -3.50 19.98 27.07
N LYS A 207 -4.71 19.75 27.59
CA LYS A 207 -5.67 20.85 27.83
C LYS A 207 -5.30 21.72 29.03
N LEU A 208 -4.41 21.25 29.92
CA LEU A 208 -4.03 21.97 31.11
C LEU A 208 -3.00 23.07 30.81
N ASN A 209 -3.43 24.33 30.81
CA ASN A 209 -2.52 25.45 30.59
C ASN A 209 -1.60 25.72 31.79
N ARG A 210 -1.97 25.36 33.01
CA ARG A 210 -1.20 25.69 34.22
C ARG A 210 -1.39 24.63 35.30
N GLY A 211 -0.29 24.15 35.90
CA GLY A 211 -0.34 23.30 37.09
C GLY A 211 -0.97 24.02 38.29
N SER A 212 -1.57 23.28 39.21
CA SER A 212 -2.24 23.84 40.39
C SER A 212 -1.29 24.37 41.47
N ASP A 213 0.02 24.35 41.21
CA ASP A 213 1.07 24.74 42.12
C ASP A 213 1.53 26.20 41.93
N LYS A 214 2.47 26.63 42.77
CA LYS A 214 2.99 28.01 42.77
C LYS A 214 4.34 28.14 42.05
N SER A 215 4.83 27.08 41.40
CA SER A 215 6.12 27.13 40.73
C SER A 215 6.16 28.16 39.60
N LYS A 216 7.38 28.66 39.38
CA LYS A 216 7.69 29.44 38.17
C LYS A 216 7.53 28.60 36.91
N TYR A 217 7.69 27.27 36.99
CA TYR A 217 7.47 26.37 35.86
C TYR A 217 6.01 26.44 35.39
N SER A 218 5.05 26.35 36.32
CA SER A 218 3.63 26.50 35.99
C SER A 218 3.26 27.87 35.47
N LYS A 219 3.92 28.93 35.97
CA LYS A 219 3.78 30.28 35.42
C LYS A 219 4.28 30.38 33.97
N ALA A 220 5.46 29.83 33.68
CA ALA A 220 6.03 29.78 32.34
C ALA A 220 5.13 28.97 31.39
N HIS A 221 4.66 27.80 31.85
CA HIS A 221 3.76 26.94 31.09
C HIS A 221 2.47 27.67 30.71
N TYR A 222 1.85 28.40 31.64
CA TYR A 222 0.65 29.19 31.37
C TYR A 222 0.84 30.20 30.24
N LYS A 223 2.02 30.81 30.16
CA LYS A 223 2.36 31.79 29.12
C LYS A 223 2.68 31.14 27.77
N ILE A 224 3.41 30.03 27.78
CA ILE A 224 4.05 29.47 26.57
C ILE A 224 3.22 28.34 25.94
N HIS A 225 2.63 27.47 26.76
CA HIS A 225 1.98 26.24 26.29
C HIS A 225 0.83 26.47 25.30
N PRO A 226 -0.08 27.46 25.48
CA PRO A 226 -1.16 27.69 24.51
C PRO A 226 -0.66 27.93 23.08
N GLY A 227 0.45 28.66 22.93
CA GLY A 227 1.06 28.92 21.62
C GLY A 227 1.66 27.68 20.98
N ILE A 228 2.40 26.88 21.76
CA ILE A 228 3.01 25.63 21.26
C ILE A 228 1.93 24.58 20.96
N ARG A 229 0.90 24.45 21.80
CA ARG A 229 -0.23 23.54 21.55
C ARG A 229 -0.96 23.92 20.27
N ASN A 230 -1.27 25.20 20.09
CA ASN A 230 -1.90 25.69 18.86
C ASN A 230 -1.03 25.43 17.62
N PHE A 231 0.30 25.55 17.72
CA PHE A 231 1.21 25.18 16.65
C PHE A 231 1.16 23.66 16.37
N GLN A 232 1.22 22.82 17.41
CA GLN A 232 1.10 21.36 17.30
C GLN A 232 -0.22 20.92 16.64
N GLU A 233 -1.34 21.52 17.04
CA GLU A 233 -2.67 21.22 16.47
C GLU A 233 -2.78 21.69 15.01
N LYS A 234 -2.30 22.90 14.68
CA LYS A 234 -2.38 23.47 13.32
C LYS A 234 -1.59 22.68 12.28
N PHE A 235 -0.40 22.21 12.64
CA PHE A 235 0.44 21.40 11.76
C PHE A 235 0.21 19.88 11.95
N GLY A 236 -0.62 19.52 12.92
CA GLY A 236 -1.10 18.16 13.14
C GLY A 236 -0.03 17.17 13.61
N TYR A 237 1.00 17.63 14.32
CA TYR A 237 2.00 16.73 14.94
C TYR A 237 1.38 15.95 16.10
N GLN A 238 1.92 14.77 16.40
CA GLN A 238 1.45 13.98 17.53
C GLN A 238 1.89 14.59 18.87
N ASP A 239 3.09 15.12 18.95
CA ASP A 239 3.60 15.83 20.13
C ASP A 239 4.76 16.76 19.74
N ILE A 240 5.00 17.77 20.59
CA ILE A 240 6.20 18.61 20.54
C ILE A 240 6.89 18.53 21.90
N ILE A 241 8.13 18.06 21.87
CA ILE A 241 8.90 17.70 23.05
C ILE A 241 10.14 18.58 23.12
N MET A 242 10.47 19.10 24.30
CA MET A 242 11.75 19.75 24.58
C MET A 242 12.52 18.94 25.63
N ILE A 243 13.76 18.63 25.29
CA ILE A 243 14.65 17.83 26.12
C ILE A 243 15.86 18.70 26.45
N GLU A 244 16.19 18.85 27.73
CA GLU A 244 17.36 19.64 28.15
C GLU A 244 18.63 18.78 28.23
N SER A 245 19.80 19.39 27.98
CA SER A 245 21.06 18.64 27.80
C SER A 245 21.87 18.37 29.08
N ARG A 246 21.52 18.95 30.24
CA ARG A 246 22.28 18.80 31.49
C ARG A 246 21.92 17.54 32.27
N LYS A 247 20.63 17.19 32.37
CA LYS A 247 20.12 15.95 32.99
C LYS A 247 19.36 15.05 31.99
N ASN A 248 19.50 15.31 30.70
CA ASN A 248 18.85 14.55 29.62
C ASN A 248 17.32 14.42 29.77
N ARG A 249 16.70 15.44 30.35
CA ARG A 249 15.31 15.37 30.81
C ARG A 249 14.32 15.90 29.79
N VAL A 250 13.20 15.20 29.63
CA VAL A 250 12.00 15.71 28.94
C VAL A 250 11.36 16.78 29.81
N ILE A 251 11.79 18.03 29.69
CA ILE A 251 11.29 19.14 30.50
C ILE A 251 9.96 19.70 30.00
N TYR A 252 9.56 19.39 28.75
CA TYR A 252 8.29 19.80 28.18
C TYR A 252 7.83 18.78 27.13
N SER A 253 6.54 18.45 27.15
CA SER A 253 5.81 17.73 26.09
C SER A 253 4.42 18.39 25.98
N VAL A 254 3.84 18.54 24.79
CA VAL A 254 2.45 19.06 24.67
C VAL A 254 1.48 18.06 25.29
N LYS A 255 1.61 16.78 24.94
CA LYS A 255 0.69 15.72 25.40
C LYS A 255 0.83 15.36 26.87
N LYS A 256 2.01 15.57 27.47
CA LYS A 256 2.34 15.11 28.83
C LYS A 256 2.09 13.61 28.96
N ASN A 257 2.78 12.81 28.15
CA ASN A 257 2.82 11.36 28.31
C ASN A 257 3.71 10.97 29.51
N ILE A 258 3.85 9.67 29.78
CA ILE A 258 4.60 9.16 30.94
C ILE A 258 6.12 9.41 30.86
N ASP A 259 6.62 9.80 29.69
CA ASP A 259 7.99 10.26 29.45
C ASP A 259 8.25 11.69 29.93
N TYR A 260 7.20 12.49 30.19
CA TYR A 260 7.34 13.85 30.69
C TYR A 260 8.03 13.89 32.06
N GLY A 261 9.10 14.68 32.18
CA GLY A 261 9.90 14.84 33.40
C GLY A 261 10.96 13.77 33.60
N THR A 262 11.03 12.75 32.74
CA THR A 262 11.98 11.64 32.89
C THR A 262 13.33 11.94 32.24
N ASP A 263 14.38 11.29 32.74
CA ASP A 263 15.73 11.29 32.16
C ASP A 263 15.79 10.21 31.07
N LEU A 264 16.05 10.62 29.82
CA LEU A 264 16.04 9.73 28.66
C LEU A 264 17.19 8.71 28.65
N LEU A 265 18.21 8.87 29.50
CA LEU A 265 19.34 7.94 29.57
C LEU A 265 19.21 6.95 30.75
N LYS A 266 18.04 6.88 31.38
CA LYS A 266 17.77 6.00 32.52
C LYS A 266 16.53 5.14 32.31
N GLY A 267 16.54 3.98 32.96
CA GLY A 267 15.39 3.09 33.00
C GLY A 267 14.92 2.64 31.60
N PRO A 268 13.61 2.40 31.43
CA PRO A 268 13.08 1.84 30.18
C PRO A 268 13.18 2.78 28.98
N LEU A 269 13.46 4.08 29.18
CA LEU A 269 13.61 5.04 28.10
C LEU A 269 14.98 5.04 27.43
N ALA A 270 16.03 4.53 28.11
CA ALA A 270 17.40 4.55 27.60
C ALA A 270 17.55 3.94 26.20
N GLU A 271 16.80 2.88 25.93
CA GLU A 271 16.80 2.16 24.65
C GLU A 271 15.63 2.55 23.72
N SER A 272 14.85 3.56 24.09
CA SER A 272 13.70 4.00 23.30
C SER A 272 14.11 4.76 22.03
N PRO A 273 13.27 4.76 20.97
CA PRO A 273 13.54 5.56 19.77
C PRO A 273 13.74 7.05 20.06
N LEU A 274 13.04 7.62 21.06
CA LEU A 274 13.23 9.01 21.47
C LEU A 274 14.63 9.26 22.07
N ALA A 275 15.13 8.36 22.92
CA ALA A 275 16.47 8.48 23.48
C ALA A 275 17.56 8.31 22.41
N LYS A 276 17.38 7.36 21.47
CA LYS A 276 18.32 7.16 20.35
C LYS A 276 18.46 8.43 19.50
N ILE A 277 17.36 9.04 19.07
CA ILE A 277 17.41 10.25 18.24
C ILE A 277 17.92 11.47 19.03
N TYR A 278 17.57 11.57 20.31
CA TYR A 278 18.08 12.60 21.21
C TYR A 278 19.61 12.56 21.34
N GLN A 279 20.18 11.37 21.58
CA GLN A 279 21.63 11.20 21.69
C GLN A 279 22.36 11.55 20.39
N LYS A 280 21.78 11.19 19.24
CA LYS A 280 22.30 11.62 17.92
C LYS A 280 22.27 13.14 17.78
N ALA A 281 21.16 13.78 18.16
CA ALA A 281 21.01 15.24 18.08
C ALA A 281 21.95 16.00 19.02
N LEU A 282 22.21 15.50 20.23
CA LEU A 282 23.20 16.10 21.13
C LEU A 282 24.61 16.14 20.53
N LYS A 283 24.99 15.08 19.80
CA LYS A 283 26.31 14.91 19.18
C LYS A 283 26.41 15.53 17.79
N ALA A 284 25.30 16.02 17.24
CA ALA A 284 25.25 16.61 15.91
C ALA A 284 26.22 17.80 15.79
N GLY A 285 26.81 17.98 14.62
CA GLY A 285 27.61 19.16 14.28
C GLY A 285 26.73 20.35 13.88
N ARG A 286 27.35 21.41 13.35
CA ARG A 286 26.62 22.60 12.86
C ARG A 286 25.94 22.37 11.51
N LYS A 287 26.40 21.38 10.73
CA LYS A 287 25.84 21.07 9.40
C LYS A 287 24.57 20.23 9.51
N GLU A 288 24.45 19.45 10.58
CA GLU A 288 23.30 18.62 10.92
C GLU A 288 22.27 19.45 11.71
N SER A 289 21.49 20.23 10.98
CA SER A 289 20.46 21.11 11.55
C SER A 289 19.20 20.38 12.01
N TYR A 290 18.98 19.14 11.54
CA TYR A 290 17.97 18.21 12.04
C TYR A 290 18.38 16.76 11.75
N LEU A 291 17.70 15.83 12.42
CA LEU A 291 17.84 14.37 12.26
C LEU A 291 16.45 13.74 12.28
N SER A 292 16.27 12.61 11.61
CA SER A 292 15.03 11.83 11.69
C SER A 292 15.31 10.39 12.14
N SER A 293 14.45 9.85 13.00
CA SER A 293 14.37 8.40 13.23
C SER A 293 13.58 7.73 12.09
N ASP A 294 13.56 6.40 12.08
CA ASP A 294 12.52 5.66 11.39
C ASP A 294 11.34 5.43 12.38
N PHE A 295 10.27 4.78 11.93
CA PHE A 295 9.19 4.32 12.79
C PHE A 295 9.63 3.14 13.65
N GLU A 296 9.48 3.28 14.97
CA GLU A 296 9.69 2.22 15.96
C GLU A 296 8.54 2.23 16.97
N ILE A 297 8.25 1.08 17.58
CA ILE A 297 7.26 0.99 18.67
C ILE A 297 7.74 1.83 19.85
N TYR A 298 6.88 2.73 20.35
CA TYR A 298 7.21 3.61 21.46
C TYR A 298 6.21 3.46 22.61
N TYR A 299 6.67 2.84 23.71
CA TYR A 299 5.83 2.49 24.84
C TYR A 299 5.07 3.68 25.46
N PRO A 300 5.68 4.85 25.72
CA PRO A 300 4.96 6.02 26.24
C PRO A 300 3.83 6.53 25.34
N SER A 301 3.85 6.18 24.05
CA SER A 301 2.74 6.38 23.11
C SER A 301 1.89 5.13 22.95
N ILE A 302 1.75 4.34 24.02
CA ILE A 302 0.83 3.20 24.10
C ILE A 302 1.21 2.11 23.07
N ASN A 303 2.51 1.82 22.95
CA ASN A 303 3.07 0.88 21.96
C ASN A 303 2.65 1.16 20.50
N SER A 304 2.32 2.41 20.17
CA SER A 304 2.10 2.79 18.78
C SER A 304 3.43 3.09 18.06
N PRO A 305 3.50 2.86 16.73
CA PRO A 305 4.60 3.31 15.89
C PRO A 305 4.82 4.81 15.98
N GLN A 306 6.04 5.21 16.31
CA GLN A 306 6.42 6.62 16.37
C GLN A 306 7.69 6.88 15.58
N MET A 307 7.66 8.00 14.87
CA MET A 307 8.80 8.57 14.17
C MET A 307 9.04 9.98 14.70
N PHE A 308 10.31 10.32 14.88
CA PHE A 308 10.74 11.56 15.49
C PHE A 308 11.62 12.35 14.52
N ILE A 309 11.35 13.65 14.41
CA ILE A 309 12.27 14.61 13.78
C ILE A 309 12.80 15.52 14.87
N ALA A 310 14.13 15.48 15.07
CA ALA A 310 14.82 16.16 16.16
C ALA A 310 15.74 17.24 15.61
N ALA A 311 15.75 18.42 16.24
CA ALA A 311 16.69 19.49 15.94
C ALA A 311 17.45 19.93 17.21
N PRO A 312 18.79 20.02 17.18
CA PRO A 312 19.58 20.49 18.30
C PRO A 312 19.41 22.00 18.50
N MET A 313 19.02 22.40 19.71
CA MET A 313 18.94 23.80 20.09
C MET A 313 20.27 24.30 20.63
N ARG A 314 20.86 25.29 19.95
CA ARG A 314 22.20 25.81 20.28
C ARG A 314 22.18 27.19 20.92
N HIS A 315 23.11 27.40 21.85
CA HIS A 315 23.38 28.71 22.47
C HIS A 315 24.88 28.84 22.78
N TYR A 316 25.49 29.97 22.40
CA TYR A 316 26.93 30.24 22.53
C TYR A 316 27.85 29.10 22.07
N GLY A 317 27.49 28.42 20.98
CA GLY A 317 28.30 27.36 20.36
C GLY A 317 28.02 25.93 20.85
N GLY A 318 27.33 25.74 21.97
CA GLY A 318 26.96 24.41 22.52
C GLY A 318 25.49 24.05 22.32
N VAL A 319 25.15 22.76 22.43
CA VAL A 319 23.75 22.26 22.43
C VAL A 319 23.19 22.38 23.86
N ILE A 320 22.19 23.23 24.05
CA ILE A 320 21.53 23.44 25.36
C ILE A 320 20.29 22.55 25.56
N GLY A 321 19.84 21.89 24.48
CA GLY A 321 18.72 20.97 24.47
C GLY A 321 18.39 20.53 23.05
N VAL A 322 17.36 19.72 22.92
CA VAL A 322 16.86 19.19 21.64
C VAL A 322 15.35 19.39 21.62
N VAL A 323 14.83 19.89 20.50
CA VAL A 323 13.38 19.87 20.23
C VAL A 323 13.08 18.70 19.32
N VAL A 324 12.01 17.97 19.63
CA VAL A 324 11.56 16.83 18.86
C VAL A 324 10.11 17.02 18.48
N PHE A 325 9.81 16.88 17.20
CA PHE A 325 8.45 16.72 16.69
C PHE A 325 8.17 15.25 16.47
N GLN A 326 7.10 14.77 17.09
CA GLN A 326 6.59 13.42 16.88
C GLN A 326 5.64 13.44 15.69
N VAL A 327 6.00 12.72 14.64
CA VAL A 327 5.27 12.67 13.36
C VAL A 327 3.91 12.03 13.54
N ASN A 328 2.92 12.51 12.78
CA ASN A 328 1.60 11.90 12.75
C ASN A 328 1.46 10.97 11.55
N ILE A 329 1.49 9.67 11.83
CA ILE A 329 1.37 8.64 10.80
C ILE A 329 0.07 8.74 9.99
N GLU A 330 -1.01 9.24 10.59
CA GLU A 330 -2.29 9.42 9.91
C GLU A 330 -2.18 10.38 8.71
N GLN A 331 -1.26 11.35 8.76
CA GLN A 331 -1.05 12.25 7.62
C GLN A 331 -0.37 11.52 6.45
N ILE A 332 0.54 10.59 6.74
CA ILE A 332 1.20 9.76 5.72
C ILE A 332 0.18 8.77 5.15
N ASN A 333 -0.58 8.09 6.01
CA ASN A 333 -1.64 7.18 5.60
C ASN A 333 -2.70 7.89 4.75
N ALA A 334 -3.09 9.13 5.08
CA ALA A 334 -4.02 9.92 4.26
C ALA A 334 -3.47 10.20 2.86
N VAL A 335 -2.18 10.54 2.74
CA VAL A 335 -1.53 10.70 1.43
C VAL A 335 -1.54 9.38 0.66
N MET A 336 -1.15 8.27 1.28
CA MET A 336 -1.04 6.97 0.60
C MET A 336 -2.41 6.34 0.25
N SER A 337 -3.44 6.62 1.04
CA SER A 337 -4.79 6.04 0.84
C SER A 337 -5.66 6.79 -0.16
N GLU A 338 -5.28 8.00 -0.60
CA GLU A 338 -6.05 8.73 -1.61
C GLU A 338 -6.07 7.97 -2.94
N ARG A 339 -7.29 7.61 -3.37
CA ARG A 339 -7.57 6.65 -4.47
C ARG A 339 -7.76 7.26 -5.85
N VAL A 340 -7.65 8.59 -5.97
CA VAL A 340 -7.93 9.27 -7.25
C VAL A 340 -6.99 8.71 -8.31
N GLY A 341 -7.57 8.14 -9.38
CA GLY A 341 -6.78 7.55 -10.45
C GLY A 341 -6.13 6.19 -10.10
N LEU A 342 -6.63 5.45 -9.11
CA LEU A 342 -6.16 4.08 -8.82
C LEU A 342 -7.15 2.98 -9.22
N GLY A 343 -8.42 3.31 -9.42
CA GLY A 343 -9.45 2.29 -9.67
C GLY A 343 -9.91 1.59 -8.39
N GLU A 344 -10.57 0.45 -8.53
CA GLU A 344 -11.23 -0.27 -7.44
C GLU A 344 -10.26 -1.15 -6.64
N THR A 345 -9.31 -1.79 -7.31
CA THR A 345 -8.30 -2.66 -6.70
C THR A 345 -6.96 -1.97 -6.50
N GLY A 346 -6.79 -0.76 -7.04
CA GLY A 346 -5.53 -0.05 -6.94
C GLY A 346 -5.20 0.39 -5.52
N GLU A 347 -3.91 0.41 -5.19
CA GLU A 347 -3.41 0.87 -3.90
C GLU A 347 -2.02 1.49 -4.03
N THR A 348 -1.64 2.30 -3.03
CA THR A 348 -0.25 2.71 -2.85
C THR A 348 0.18 2.50 -1.41
N TYR A 349 1.44 2.10 -1.21
CA TYR A 349 1.96 1.82 0.14
C TYR A 349 3.47 2.02 0.24
N LEU A 350 3.94 2.19 1.47
CA LEU A 350 5.34 2.38 1.84
C LEU A 350 5.85 1.18 2.64
N VAL A 351 7.07 0.73 2.35
CA VAL A 351 7.75 -0.39 3.04
C VAL A 351 9.17 0.02 3.41
N GLY A 352 9.60 -0.26 4.64
CA GLY A 352 10.97 0.00 5.10
C GLY A 352 11.97 -1.06 4.63
N SER A 353 13.26 -0.80 4.84
CA SER A 353 14.34 -1.77 4.54
C SER A 353 14.28 -3.07 5.37
N ASP A 354 13.42 -3.10 6.38
CA ASP A 354 13.11 -4.25 7.24
C ASP A 354 11.93 -5.09 6.71
N HIS A 355 11.41 -4.75 5.51
CA HIS A 355 10.19 -5.29 4.89
C HIS A 355 8.93 -5.13 5.74
N LYS A 356 8.92 -4.13 6.63
CA LYS A 356 7.75 -3.76 7.44
C LYS A 356 7.10 -2.51 6.87
N MET A 357 5.82 -2.35 7.13
CA MET A 357 5.03 -1.25 6.58
C MET A 357 5.49 0.10 7.16
N ARG A 358 5.37 1.15 6.36
CA ARG A 358 5.53 2.57 6.73
C ARG A 358 4.30 3.41 6.36
N SER A 359 3.33 2.79 5.71
CA SER A 359 1.94 3.23 5.61
C SER A 359 1.03 2.00 5.69
N ASP A 360 -0.23 2.18 6.03
CA ASP A 360 -1.20 1.09 6.00
C ASP A 360 -1.59 0.75 4.54
N SER A 361 -1.71 -0.54 4.25
CA SER A 361 -2.27 -1.01 2.96
C SER A 361 -3.80 -1.00 3.01
N SER A 362 -4.43 -0.58 1.92
CA SER A 362 -5.89 -0.68 1.78
C SER A 362 -6.38 -2.09 1.45
N SER A 363 -5.52 -2.95 0.90
CA SER A 363 -5.88 -4.29 0.45
C SER A 363 -5.50 -5.40 1.45
N GLY A 364 -4.51 -5.16 2.31
CA GLY A 364 -4.00 -6.13 3.27
C GLY A 364 -4.46 -5.82 4.70
N ALA A 365 -5.47 -6.54 5.21
CA ALA A 365 -6.03 -6.28 6.54
C ALA A 365 -4.99 -6.29 7.69
N ASN A 366 -3.98 -7.16 7.62
CA ASN A 366 -2.89 -7.24 8.61
C ASN A 366 -1.63 -6.46 8.20
N ARG A 367 -1.66 -5.76 7.06
CA ARG A 367 -0.52 -4.98 6.51
C ARG A 367 -0.63 -3.52 6.95
N THR A 368 -0.64 -3.33 8.27
CA THR A 368 -0.60 -2.00 8.89
C THR A 368 0.79 -1.72 9.47
N VAL A 369 1.10 -0.44 9.68
CA VAL A 369 2.36 -0.04 10.33
C VAL A 369 2.43 -0.57 11.75
N GLN A 370 1.30 -0.56 12.48
CA GLN A 370 1.21 -1.14 13.82
C GLN A 370 1.51 -2.65 13.81
N ALA A 371 0.80 -3.42 12.97
CA ALA A 371 0.92 -4.88 12.94
C ALA A 371 2.34 -5.31 12.54
N SER A 372 2.88 -4.70 11.48
CA SER A 372 4.21 -5.04 10.95
C SER A 372 5.34 -4.72 11.91
N LEU A 373 5.33 -3.54 12.56
CA LEU A 373 6.36 -3.17 13.54
C LEU A 373 6.27 -3.99 14.82
N SER A 374 5.06 -4.42 15.20
CA SER A 374 4.84 -5.32 16.34
C SER A 374 5.17 -6.79 16.05
N ASN A 375 5.57 -7.12 14.81
CA ASN A 375 5.81 -8.49 14.33
C ASN A 375 4.58 -9.39 14.43
N ALA A 376 3.38 -8.86 14.14
CA ALA A 376 2.20 -9.70 14.01
C ALA A 376 2.40 -10.74 12.89
N GLU A 377 1.74 -11.89 13.01
CA GLU A 377 1.76 -12.91 11.97
C GLU A 377 1.18 -12.35 10.66
N ASP A 378 1.81 -12.72 9.54
CA ASP A 378 1.42 -12.24 8.23
C ASP A 378 1.17 -10.71 8.23
N SER A 379 2.19 -9.93 8.60
CA SER A 379 2.15 -8.46 8.56
C SER A 379 3.27 -7.81 7.74
N ARG A 380 4.28 -8.57 7.32
CA ARG A 380 5.41 -8.09 6.49
C ARG A 380 5.00 -7.98 5.02
N ALA A 381 5.61 -7.06 4.28
CA ALA A 381 5.40 -6.95 2.84
C ALA A 381 6.67 -7.32 2.09
N GLU A 382 6.61 -8.39 1.32
CA GLU A 382 7.75 -8.94 0.57
C GLU A 382 7.31 -9.16 -0.88
N SER A 383 8.07 -8.61 -1.83
CA SER A 383 7.85 -8.78 -3.27
C SER A 383 9.11 -8.39 -4.06
N PRO A 384 9.28 -8.88 -5.29
CA PRO A 384 10.42 -8.46 -6.13
C PRO A 384 10.48 -6.95 -6.35
N ALA A 385 9.32 -6.28 -6.47
CA ALA A 385 9.26 -4.83 -6.67
C ALA A 385 9.74 -4.05 -5.43
N ILE A 386 9.43 -4.55 -4.21
CA ILE A 386 9.93 -3.98 -2.95
C ILE A 386 11.45 -4.08 -2.91
N ASP A 387 12.01 -5.26 -3.23
CA ASP A 387 13.45 -5.49 -3.19
C ASP A 387 14.21 -4.60 -4.19
N LEU A 388 13.68 -4.45 -5.41
CA LEU A 388 14.25 -3.56 -6.43
C LEU A 388 14.22 -2.10 -5.96
N ALA A 389 13.10 -1.62 -5.41
CA ALA A 389 13.02 -0.26 -4.87
C ALA A 389 13.98 -0.05 -3.69
N LEU A 390 14.11 -1.00 -2.76
CA LEU A 390 15.05 -0.92 -1.64
C LEU A 390 16.52 -0.96 -2.11
N ALA A 391 16.80 -1.63 -3.23
CA ALA A 391 18.10 -1.60 -3.91
C ALA A 391 18.40 -0.25 -4.60
N GLY A 392 17.41 0.65 -4.71
CA GLY A 392 17.56 1.96 -5.34
C GLY A 392 17.04 2.01 -6.78
N GLU A 393 16.38 0.96 -7.26
CA GLU A 393 15.87 0.88 -8.63
C GLU A 393 14.45 1.44 -8.74
N THR A 394 14.22 2.21 -9.80
CA THR A 394 12.88 2.69 -10.16
C THR A 394 12.39 1.91 -11.36
N GLY A 395 11.19 1.36 -11.30
CA GLY A 395 10.69 0.52 -12.37
C GLY A 395 9.17 0.38 -12.38
N SER A 396 8.70 -0.42 -13.33
CA SER A 396 7.30 -0.79 -13.45
C SER A 396 7.18 -2.10 -14.24
N GLY A 397 6.19 -2.92 -13.92
CA GLY A 397 5.98 -4.19 -14.61
C GLY A 397 4.84 -5.01 -14.04
N ILE A 398 4.66 -6.22 -14.56
CA ILE A 398 3.76 -7.21 -13.98
C ILE A 398 4.58 -8.05 -13.01
N ILE A 399 4.19 -8.08 -11.74
CA ILE A 399 4.88 -8.80 -10.67
C ILE A 399 3.86 -9.49 -9.76
N THR A 400 4.33 -10.40 -8.92
CA THR A 400 3.55 -10.95 -7.82
C THR A 400 3.78 -10.10 -6.57
N ASN A 401 2.72 -9.54 -5.99
CA ASN A 401 2.81 -8.67 -4.81
C ASN A 401 2.87 -9.46 -3.49
N TYR A 402 2.90 -8.75 -2.36
CA TYR A 402 2.97 -9.33 -1.01
C TYR A 402 1.72 -10.12 -0.59
N LEU A 403 0.64 -10.10 -1.39
CA LEU A 403 -0.56 -10.94 -1.22
C LEU A 403 -0.50 -12.19 -2.11
N ASN A 404 0.64 -12.46 -2.76
CA ASN A 404 0.79 -13.50 -3.77
C ASN A 404 -0.16 -13.35 -4.97
N LYS A 405 -0.58 -12.12 -5.28
CA LYS A 405 -1.43 -11.81 -6.44
C LYS A 405 -0.63 -11.17 -7.56
N PRO A 406 -0.91 -11.49 -8.83
CA PRO A 406 -0.30 -10.81 -9.95
C PRO A 406 -0.93 -9.43 -10.11
N VAL A 407 -0.08 -8.42 -10.15
CA VAL A 407 -0.46 -7.00 -10.25
C VAL A 407 0.36 -6.30 -11.31
N LEU A 408 -0.17 -5.22 -11.88
CA LEU A 408 0.69 -4.19 -12.47
C LEU A 408 1.21 -3.34 -11.31
N SER A 409 2.53 -3.16 -11.24
CA SER A 409 3.20 -2.43 -10.17
C SER A 409 4.14 -1.38 -10.75
N ALA A 410 4.19 -0.21 -10.14
CA ALA A 410 5.20 0.81 -10.34
C ALA A 410 5.87 1.11 -9.00
N TRP A 411 7.20 1.01 -8.94
CA TRP A 411 7.98 1.13 -7.70
C TRP A 411 9.09 2.17 -7.82
N VAL A 412 9.46 2.78 -6.70
CA VAL A 412 10.53 3.79 -6.61
C VAL A 412 11.17 3.79 -5.22
N PRO A 413 12.49 4.01 -5.10
CA PRO A 413 13.14 4.28 -3.82
C PRO A 413 12.72 5.64 -3.27
N LEU A 414 12.59 5.71 -1.95
CA LEU A 414 12.39 6.93 -1.19
C LEU A 414 13.41 6.96 -0.04
N VAL A 415 14.05 8.13 0.19
CA VAL A 415 15.01 8.29 1.28
C VAL A 415 14.52 9.36 2.25
N ILE A 416 14.00 8.94 3.40
CA ILE A 416 13.49 9.84 4.44
C ILE A 416 14.48 9.86 5.61
N GLY A 417 15.15 11.00 5.82
CA GLY A 417 16.05 11.18 6.96
C GLY A 417 17.20 10.17 7.03
N GLY A 418 17.65 9.67 5.88
CA GLY A 418 18.69 8.65 5.76
C GLY A 418 18.17 7.20 5.78
N HIS A 419 16.87 6.98 5.98
CA HIS A 419 16.24 5.66 5.93
C HIS A 419 15.70 5.38 4.53
N LYS A 420 15.99 4.20 3.98
CA LYS A 420 15.51 3.77 2.67
C LYS A 420 14.16 3.08 2.80
N TRP A 421 13.17 3.60 2.09
CA TRP A 421 11.85 3.02 1.94
C TRP A 421 11.58 2.72 0.46
N ALA A 422 10.72 1.75 0.22
CA ALA A 422 10.11 1.49 -1.08
C ALA A 422 8.71 2.08 -1.11
N LEU A 423 8.38 2.79 -2.20
CA LEU A 423 7.03 3.24 -2.49
C LEU A 423 6.51 2.46 -3.70
N LEU A 424 5.33 1.87 -3.56
CA LEU A 424 4.68 1.08 -4.60
C LEU A 424 3.31 1.69 -4.92
N ALA A 425 2.96 1.64 -6.21
CA ALA A 425 1.61 1.85 -6.71
C ALA A 425 1.22 0.63 -7.54
N GLU A 426 0.15 -0.04 -7.16
CA GLU A 426 -0.25 -1.33 -7.71
C GLU A 426 -1.73 -1.35 -8.08
N ILE A 427 -2.10 -2.21 -9.02
CA ILE A 427 -3.47 -2.52 -9.41
C ILE A 427 -3.55 -3.97 -9.86
N ASP A 428 -4.68 -4.64 -9.62
CA ASP A 428 -4.89 -6.02 -10.06
C ASP A 428 -4.82 -6.10 -11.60
N VAL A 429 -4.16 -7.14 -12.11
CA VAL A 429 -4.03 -7.35 -13.56
C VAL A 429 -5.40 -7.48 -14.23
N SER A 430 -6.37 -8.10 -13.55
CA SER A 430 -7.72 -8.31 -14.09
C SER A 430 -8.47 -7.00 -14.31
N GLU A 431 -8.38 -6.05 -13.37
CA GLU A 431 -8.98 -4.71 -13.53
C GLU A 431 -8.26 -3.90 -14.60
N ALA A 432 -6.93 -3.89 -14.58
CA ALA A 432 -6.15 -3.06 -15.48
C ALA A 432 -6.26 -3.49 -16.94
N LEU A 433 -6.35 -4.80 -17.20
CA LEU A 433 -6.32 -5.34 -18.55
C LEU A 433 -7.70 -5.66 -19.10
N SER A 434 -8.72 -5.82 -18.27
CA SER A 434 -10.11 -6.07 -18.67
C SER A 434 -11.05 -4.98 -18.12
N PRO A 435 -10.98 -3.74 -18.64
CA PRO A 435 -11.87 -2.68 -18.21
C PRO A 435 -13.33 -3.06 -18.48
N VAL A 436 -14.22 -2.60 -17.60
CA VAL A 436 -15.67 -2.75 -17.74
C VAL A 436 -16.25 -1.50 -18.40
N ASP A 437 -17.27 -1.69 -19.24
CA ASP A 437 -18.03 -0.58 -19.82
C ASP A 437 -18.99 0.05 -18.81
N GLU A 438 -19.75 1.05 -19.26
CA GLU A 438 -20.74 1.80 -18.46
C GLU A 438 -21.83 0.92 -17.86
N PHE A 439 -22.04 -0.28 -18.43
CA PHE A 439 -23.04 -1.26 -18.03
C PHE A 439 -22.44 -2.40 -17.19
N GLY A 440 -21.14 -2.35 -16.89
CA GLY A 440 -20.44 -3.36 -16.09
C GLY A 440 -19.98 -4.58 -16.89
N THR A 441 -20.06 -4.56 -18.22
CA THR A 441 -19.63 -5.67 -19.07
C THR A 441 -18.13 -5.59 -19.32
N ALA A 442 -17.40 -6.67 -19.03
CA ALA A 442 -15.96 -6.72 -19.29
C ALA A 442 -15.67 -6.68 -20.80
N PHE A 443 -14.66 -5.91 -21.23
CA PHE A 443 -14.30 -5.77 -22.65
C PHE A 443 -14.15 -7.12 -23.37
N TYR A 444 -13.41 -8.07 -22.79
CA TYR A 444 -13.21 -9.37 -23.44
C TYR A 444 -14.45 -10.26 -23.40
N GLU A 445 -15.34 -10.07 -22.42
CA GLU A 445 -16.64 -10.75 -22.39
C GLU A 445 -17.52 -10.31 -23.55
N HIS A 446 -17.60 -9.00 -23.77
CA HIS A 446 -18.29 -8.47 -24.94
C HIS A 446 -17.67 -8.97 -26.25
N TYR A 447 -16.33 -8.97 -26.35
CA TYR A 447 -15.63 -9.45 -27.54
C TYR A 447 -15.87 -10.95 -27.80
N ALA A 448 -15.79 -11.78 -26.76
CA ALA A 448 -16.03 -13.22 -26.90
C ALA A 448 -17.45 -13.51 -27.42
N GLN A 449 -18.45 -12.83 -26.85
CA GLN A 449 -19.85 -12.95 -27.27
C GLN A 449 -20.06 -12.47 -28.72
N GLN A 450 -19.50 -11.31 -29.08
CA GLN A 450 -19.68 -10.71 -30.40
C GLN A 450 -19.08 -11.56 -31.53
N TYR A 451 -17.90 -12.16 -31.28
CA TYR A 451 -17.16 -12.91 -32.29
C TYR A 451 -17.33 -14.44 -32.17
N GLY A 452 -18.16 -14.91 -31.23
CA GLY A 452 -18.49 -16.33 -31.06
C GLY A 452 -17.36 -17.17 -30.48
N TYR A 453 -16.48 -16.58 -29.67
CA TYR A 453 -15.45 -17.33 -28.94
C TYR A 453 -16.07 -17.95 -27.68
N PRO A 454 -15.88 -19.26 -27.43
CA PRO A 454 -16.39 -19.91 -26.22
C PRO A 454 -15.78 -19.34 -24.93
N ASP A 455 -14.49 -18.99 -24.99
CA ASP A 455 -13.74 -18.40 -23.89
C ASP A 455 -12.53 -17.62 -24.43
N LEU A 456 -12.02 -16.69 -23.63
CA LEU A 456 -10.80 -15.93 -23.87
C LEU A 456 -9.94 -15.96 -22.62
N TYR A 457 -8.68 -16.35 -22.81
CA TYR A 457 -7.69 -16.42 -21.74
C TYR A 457 -6.64 -15.34 -21.92
N LEU A 458 -6.41 -14.56 -20.87
CA LEU A 458 -5.21 -13.75 -20.78
C LEU A 458 -4.21 -14.49 -19.90
N ILE A 459 -3.06 -14.79 -20.52
CA ILE A 459 -2.02 -15.61 -19.94
C ILE A 459 -0.74 -14.79 -19.90
N ASN A 460 -0.13 -14.71 -18.72
CA ASN A 460 1.19 -14.12 -18.58
C ASN A 460 2.24 -15.06 -19.21
N SER A 461 3.40 -14.51 -19.59
CA SER A 461 4.52 -15.25 -20.18
C SER A 461 5.01 -16.45 -19.34
N ASN A 462 4.74 -16.45 -18.03
CA ASN A 462 5.05 -17.55 -17.11
C ASN A 462 3.96 -18.64 -17.05
N GLY A 463 2.91 -18.53 -17.87
CA GLY A 463 1.80 -19.50 -17.93
C GLY A 463 0.64 -19.21 -16.97
N TYR A 464 0.70 -18.15 -16.15
CA TYR A 464 -0.41 -17.81 -15.25
C TYR A 464 -1.61 -17.24 -16.02
N VAL A 465 -2.77 -17.89 -15.90
CA VAL A 465 -4.05 -17.41 -16.44
C VAL A 465 -4.67 -16.46 -15.43
N PHE A 466 -4.73 -15.17 -15.76
CA PHE A 466 -5.28 -14.13 -14.85
C PHE A 466 -6.69 -13.67 -15.22
N PHE A 467 -7.20 -14.11 -16.37
CA PHE A 467 -8.55 -13.79 -16.81
C PHE A 467 -9.11 -14.95 -17.64
N PRO A 468 -10.18 -15.61 -17.17
CA PRO A 468 -11.10 -16.39 -18.00
C PRO A 468 -12.39 -15.60 -18.26
N CYS A 469 -12.92 -15.71 -19.47
CA CYS A 469 -14.15 -15.03 -19.92
C CYS A 469 -15.41 -15.75 -19.41
N GLN A 470 -15.40 -17.09 -19.41
CA GLN A 470 -16.33 -17.85 -18.58
C GLN A 470 -15.75 -17.98 -17.18
N ARG A 471 -16.31 -17.23 -16.22
CA ARG A 471 -16.17 -17.62 -14.81
C ARG A 471 -16.82 -18.98 -14.68
N ALA A 472 -16.00 -20.04 -14.68
CA ALA A 472 -16.49 -21.36 -14.37
C ALA A 472 -17.23 -21.25 -13.03
N VAL A 473 -18.54 -21.47 -13.06
CA VAL A 473 -19.30 -21.79 -11.86
C VAL A 473 -18.74 -23.13 -11.41
N ILE A 474 -17.77 -23.11 -10.51
CA ILE A 474 -17.28 -24.30 -9.80
C ILE A 474 -17.78 -24.21 -8.38
#